data_AF-A0A818XTE0-F1
#
_entry.id   AF-A0A818XTE0-F1
#
_cell.length_a   1.000
_cell.length_b   1.000
_cell.length_c   1.000
_cell.angle_alpha   90.00
_cell.angle_beta   90.00
_cell.angle_gamma   90.00
#
_symmetry.space_group_name_H-M   'P 1'
#
loop_
_entity.id
_entity.type
_entity.pdbx_description
1 polymer ?
#
loop_
_entity_poly.entity_id
_entity_poly.type
_entity_poly.pdbx_seq_one_letter_code
_entity_poly.pdbx_strand_id
1 'polypeptide(L)'
;MPLRVRNLLEEVGDELILKIQLGRTPVQDFPLKILDFLSHSKFTNKQLELGYDEIYHNYLLITIQNSRESQVLQHILGNARQNKIPSTILKLEKAQRIALKYPSIPDELIDIYDIPLTPNKPLTLNRLISVASNVDKNFFKYDAGENNMCQTFVENIIDINGLMSNIVDEATLNALKPIDAKALISSLGSRSNIVKIATDLGAKFDKLVFDRKIKWKKSQPKDFALMRSTNATDSESTDAIYNTILQLEKNTQLLLH
;
A
#
# COMPACT_ATOMS: atom_id res chain seq x y z
N MET A 1 0.01 11.94 -15.26
CA MET A 1 -0.54 10.64 -14.79
C MET A 1 -0.21 9.53 -15.79
N PRO A 2 0.28 8.36 -15.35
CA PRO A 2 0.53 7.21 -16.23
C PRO A 2 -0.75 6.65 -16.89
N LEU A 3 -0.63 6.10 -18.11
CA LEU A 3 -1.77 5.60 -18.88
C LEU A 3 -2.58 4.51 -18.16
N ARG A 4 -1.90 3.53 -17.53
CA ARG A 4 -2.58 2.47 -16.77
C ARG A 4 -3.43 3.01 -15.62
N VAL A 5 -2.94 4.03 -14.91
CA VAL A 5 -3.69 4.67 -13.82
C VAL A 5 -4.91 5.40 -14.40
N ARG A 6 -4.74 6.10 -15.52
CA ARG A 6 -5.86 6.77 -16.20
C ARG A 6 -6.94 5.78 -16.63
N ASN A 7 -6.57 4.71 -17.32
CA ASN A 7 -7.53 3.71 -17.79
C ASN A 7 -8.33 3.09 -16.64
N LEU A 8 -7.66 2.78 -15.52
CA LEU A 8 -8.33 2.22 -14.35
C LEU A 8 -9.23 3.26 -13.65
N LEU A 9 -8.83 4.53 -13.62
CA LEU A 9 -9.71 5.62 -13.16
C LEU A 9 -10.92 5.85 -14.06
N GLU A 10 -10.78 5.66 -15.38
CA GLU A 10 -11.92 5.70 -16.30
C GLU A 10 -12.88 4.54 -16.07
N GLU A 11 -12.37 3.38 -15.62
CA GLU A 11 -13.18 2.19 -15.38
C GLU A 11 -13.91 2.22 -14.03
N VAL A 12 -13.20 2.57 -12.95
CA VAL A 12 -13.71 2.46 -11.57
C VAL A 12 -13.53 3.73 -10.73
N GLY A 13 -13.11 4.84 -11.34
CA GLY A 13 -12.78 6.07 -10.62
C GLY A 13 -13.94 6.70 -9.86
N ASP A 14 -15.17 6.54 -10.36
CA ASP A 14 -16.39 7.10 -9.76
C ASP A 14 -17.08 6.14 -8.80
N GLU A 15 -16.55 4.92 -8.63
CA GLU A 15 -17.06 3.98 -7.63
C GLU A 15 -16.76 4.48 -6.21
N LEU A 16 -17.67 4.16 -5.29
CA LEU A 16 -17.52 4.53 -3.87
C LEU A 16 -16.40 3.73 -3.22
N ILE A 17 -15.56 4.42 -2.47
CA ILE A 17 -14.59 3.82 -1.57
C ILE A 17 -15.33 3.36 -0.31
N LEU A 18 -15.24 2.07 -0.02
CA LEU A 18 -15.82 1.42 1.16
C LEU A 18 -14.81 1.33 2.31
N LYS A 19 -13.51 1.19 1.99
CA LYS A 19 -12.44 1.08 2.98
C LYS A 19 -11.13 1.63 2.42
N ILE A 20 -10.35 2.30 3.26
CA ILE A 20 -8.95 2.63 2.99
C ILE A 20 -8.10 2.02 4.09
N GLN A 21 -6.99 1.41 3.72
CA GLN A 21 -6.00 0.91 4.66
C GLN A 21 -4.61 1.35 4.22
N LEU A 22 -3.77 1.76 5.17
CA LEU A 22 -2.34 1.91 4.98
C LEU A 22 -1.69 0.54 5.05
N GLY A 23 -0.92 0.18 4.03
CA GLY A 23 -0.02 -0.96 4.08
C GLY A 23 1.43 -0.51 4.14
N ARG A 24 2.26 -1.25 4.88
CA ARG A 24 3.70 -1.08 4.95
C ARG A 24 4.42 -2.34 4.48
N THR A 25 5.52 -2.17 3.78
CA THR A 25 6.43 -3.26 3.45
C THR A 25 7.85 -2.83 3.77
N PRO A 26 8.63 -3.60 4.55
CA PRO A 26 10.03 -3.27 4.78
C PRO A 26 10.77 -3.11 3.46
N VAL A 27 11.58 -2.05 3.36
CA VAL A 27 12.53 -1.92 2.27
C VAL A 27 13.54 -3.05 2.42
N GLN A 28 13.82 -3.73 1.31
CA GLN A 28 14.72 -4.88 1.32
C GLN A 28 16.08 -4.50 1.94
N ASP A 29 16.67 -5.41 2.72
CA ASP A 29 17.94 -5.19 3.41
C ASP A 29 19.10 -4.85 2.46
N PHE A 30 19.02 -5.27 1.20
CA PHE A 30 20.15 -5.18 0.28
C PHE A 30 20.50 -3.74 -0.13
N PRO A 31 19.54 -2.89 -0.58
CA PRO A 31 19.76 -1.46 -0.71
C PRO A 31 20.36 -0.82 0.54
N LEU A 32 19.85 -1.18 1.72
CA LEU A 32 20.32 -0.63 2.99
C LEU A 32 21.78 -1.03 3.27
N LYS A 33 22.16 -2.29 3.01
CA LYS A 33 23.54 -2.77 3.13
C LYS A 33 24.51 -2.08 2.17
N ILE A 34 24.09 -1.76 0.95
CA ILE A 34 24.93 -0.99 0.01
C ILE A 34 25.14 0.42 0.52
N LEU A 35 24.07 1.09 0.96
CA LEU A 35 24.15 2.44 1.54
C LEU A 35 25.05 2.46 2.78
N ASP A 36 24.93 1.44 3.63
CA ASP A 36 25.75 1.30 4.83
C ASP A 36 27.23 1.08 4.50
N PHE A 37 27.52 0.18 3.56
CA PHE A 37 28.88 -0.05 3.08
C PHE A 37 29.51 1.22 2.48
N LEU A 38 28.79 1.91 1.59
CA LEU A 38 29.28 3.13 0.94
C LEU A 38 29.47 4.29 1.92
N SER A 39 28.65 4.35 2.97
CA SER A 39 28.71 5.38 3.99
C SER A 39 29.63 5.03 5.17
N HIS A 40 30.26 3.85 5.18
CA HIS A 40 31.04 3.34 6.30
C HIS A 40 30.21 3.31 7.59
N SER A 41 29.02 2.74 7.51
CA SER A 41 28.03 2.59 8.59
C SER A 41 27.41 3.88 9.15
N LYS A 42 27.68 5.04 8.54
CA LYS A 42 27.04 6.31 8.90
C LYS A 42 25.54 6.28 8.67
N PHE A 43 25.08 5.55 7.65
CA PHE A 43 23.66 5.40 7.36
C PHE A 43 22.91 4.71 8.50
N THR A 44 23.35 3.51 8.93
CA THR A 44 22.73 2.79 10.05
C THR A 44 22.83 3.57 11.35
N ASN A 45 23.98 4.21 11.62
CA ASN A 45 24.13 5.05 12.81
C ASN A 45 23.13 6.21 12.81
N LYS A 46 22.93 6.88 11.68
CA LYS A 46 21.94 7.97 11.56
C LYS A 46 20.52 7.46 11.66
N GLN A 47 20.24 6.28 11.11
CA GLN A 47 18.94 5.61 11.22
C GLN A 47 18.59 5.35 12.70
N LEU A 48 19.53 4.80 13.47
CA LEU A 48 19.38 4.58 14.91
C LEU A 48 19.26 5.90 15.69
N GLU A 49 20.07 6.91 15.36
CA GLU A 49 20.01 8.24 15.97
C GLU A 49 18.64 8.90 15.79
N LEU A 50 18.00 8.70 14.63
CA LEU A 50 16.65 9.20 14.32
C LEU A 50 15.53 8.31 14.89
N GLY A 51 15.88 7.21 15.58
CA GLY A 51 14.92 6.29 16.19
C GLY A 51 14.17 5.41 15.20
N TYR A 52 14.75 5.13 14.02
CA TYR A 52 14.13 4.27 13.02
C TYR A 52 14.65 2.83 13.13
N ASP A 53 13.79 1.90 13.55
CA ASP A 53 14.16 0.49 13.61
C ASP A 53 14.24 -0.14 12.20
N GLU A 54 13.33 0.25 11.31
CA GLU A 54 13.23 -0.24 9.94
C GLU A 54 12.76 0.87 8.99
N ILE A 55 13.15 0.76 7.71
CA ILE A 55 12.70 1.65 6.64
C ILE A 55 11.60 0.94 5.86
N TYR A 56 10.47 1.59 5.64
CA TYR A 56 9.28 0.99 5.01
C TYR A 56 8.86 1.71 3.74
N HIS A 57 8.23 0.96 2.84
CA HIS A 57 7.47 1.48 1.71
C HIS A 57 5.98 1.50 2.07
N ASN A 58 5.37 2.68 2.01
CA ASN A 58 3.94 2.85 2.29
C ASN A 58 3.13 2.78 0.99
N TYR A 59 1.96 2.18 1.07
CA TYR A 59 0.94 2.14 0.02
C TYR A 59 -0.46 2.19 0.62
N LEU A 60 -1.46 2.48 -0.21
CA LEU A 60 -2.85 2.42 0.19
C LEU A 60 -3.52 1.20 -0.45
N LEU A 61 -4.25 0.43 0.35
CA LEU A 61 -5.25 -0.53 -0.11
C LEU A 61 -6.60 0.16 -0.06
N ILE A 62 -7.27 0.21 -1.21
CA ILE A 62 -8.53 0.92 -1.40
C ILE A 62 -9.57 -0.11 -1.83
N THR A 63 -10.52 -0.38 -0.96
CA THR A 63 -11.68 -1.21 -1.28
C THR A 63 -12.74 -0.33 -1.91
N ILE A 64 -13.06 -0.58 -3.17
CA ILE A 64 -14.09 0.11 -3.94
C ILE A 64 -15.30 -0.79 -4.15
N GLN A 65 -16.48 -0.20 -4.23
CA GLN A 65 -17.71 -0.90 -4.60
C GLN A 65 -17.68 -1.32 -6.09
N ASN A 66 -18.22 -2.50 -6.40
CA ASN A 66 -18.45 -2.94 -7.78
C ASN A 66 -19.92 -2.71 -8.12
N SER A 67 -20.27 -1.52 -8.64
CA SER A 67 -21.67 -1.20 -8.99
C SER A 67 -22.25 -2.14 -10.05
N ARG A 68 -21.44 -2.56 -11.04
CA ARG A 68 -21.87 -3.44 -12.15
C ARG A 68 -22.26 -4.84 -11.67
N GLU A 69 -21.49 -5.44 -10.77
CA GLU A 69 -21.81 -6.75 -10.19
C GLU A 69 -23.05 -6.68 -9.29
N SER A 70 -23.23 -5.57 -8.57
CA SER A 70 -24.42 -5.35 -7.75
C SER A 70 -25.71 -5.35 -8.58
N GLN A 71 -25.69 -4.75 -9.79
CA GLN A 71 -26.85 -4.74 -10.68
C GLN A 71 -27.14 -6.12 -11.29
N VAL A 72 -26.11 -6.85 -11.71
CA VAL A 72 -26.27 -8.19 -12.31
C VAL A 72 -26.73 -9.22 -11.27
N LEU A 73 -26.16 -9.21 -10.06
CA LEU A 73 -26.58 -10.09 -8.98
C LEU A 73 -28.00 -9.78 -8.49
N GLN A 74 -28.39 -8.51 -8.41
CA GLN A 74 -29.77 -8.14 -8.08
C GLN A 74 -30.77 -8.62 -9.14
N HIS A 75 -30.42 -8.53 -10.43
CA HIS A 75 -31.27 -8.99 -11.52
C HIS A 75 -31.39 -10.51 -11.58
N ILE A 76 -30.33 -11.26 -11.21
CA ILE A 76 -30.31 -12.74 -11.28
C ILE A 76 -30.83 -13.40 -10.01
N LEU A 77 -30.52 -12.87 -8.83
CA LEU A 77 -30.76 -13.54 -7.55
C LEU A 77 -32.04 -13.12 -6.82
N GLY A 78 -32.85 -12.22 -7.41
CA GLY A 78 -34.17 -11.86 -6.90
C GLY A 78 -34.24 -11.65 -5.39
N ASN A 79 -33.80 -10.51 -4.87
CA ASN A 79 -33.89 -10.11 -3.45
C ASN A 79 -33.44 -11.18 -2.42
N ALA A 80 -32.55 -12.10 -2.78
CA ALA A 80 -31.94 -13.01 -1.82
C ALA A 80 -30.93 -12.25 -0.94
N ARG A 81 -31.14 -12.33 0.38
CA ARG A 81 -30.43 -11.64 1.46
C ARG A 81 -28.94 -11.97 1.55
N GLN A 82 -28.13 -11.47 0.62
CA GLN A 82 -26.69 -11.32 0.85
C GLN A 82 -26.36 -9.83 0.94
N ASN A 83 -26.23 -9.33 2.17
CA ASN A 83 -25.80 -7.95 2.48
C ASN A 83 -24.32 -7.69 2.17
N LYS A 84 -23.68 -8.51 1.33
CA LYS A 84 -22.28 -8.31 0.95
C LYS A 84 -22.26 -7.47 -0.32
N ILE A 85 -21.91 -6.20 -0.18
CA ILE A 85 -21.69 -5.30 -1.31
C ILE A 85 -20.49 -5.87 -2.10
N PRO A 86 -20.66 -6.21 -3.39
CA PRO A 86 -19.54 -6.63 -4.23
C PRO A 86 -18.48 -5.53 -4.25
N SER A 87 -17.21 -5.90 -4.08
CA SER A 87 -16.13 -4.94 -3.90
C SER A 87 -14.79 -5.45 -4.42
N THR A 88 -13.96 -4.53 -4.90
CA THR A 88 -12.61 -4.79 -5.39
C THR A 88 -11.58 -4.05 -4.55
N ILE A 89 -10.42 -4.68 -4.29
CA ILE A 89 -9.30 -4.04 -3.59
C ILE A 89 -8.25 -3.60 -4.62
N LEU A 90 -7.88 -2.32 -4.58
CA LEU A 90 -6.83 -1.74 -5.39
C LEU A 90 -5.68 -1.26 -4.50
N LYS A 91 -4.45 -1.54 -4.93
CA LYS A 91 -3.23 -1.00 -4.34
C LYS A 91 -2.81 0.26 -5.10
N LEU A 92 -2.76 1.38 -4.37
CA LEU A 92 -2.22 2.65 -4.82
C LEU A 92 -0.85 2.88 -4.17
N GLU A 93 0.19 3.04 -4.97
CA GLU A 93 1.55 3.27 -4.48
C GLU A 93 2.33 4.24 -5.37
N LYS A 94 3.40 4.83 -4.81
CA LYS A 94 4.35 5.67 -5.54
C LYS A 94 5.76 5.13 -5.37
N ALA A 95 6.20 4.36 -6.36
CA ALA A 95 7.62 4.13 -6.59
C ALA A 95 8.15 5.29 -7.46
N GLN A 96 8.86 5.01 -8.55
CA GLN A 96 9.26 6.07 -9.51
C GLN A 96 8.08 6.80 -10.17
N ARG A 97 6.96 6.11 -10.27
CA ARG A 97 5.69 6.59 -10.82
C ARG A 97 4.56 6.09 -9.94
N ILE A 98 3.44 6.80 -9.97
CA ILE A 98 2.21 6.32 -9.36
C ILE A 98 1.76 5.06 -10.08
N ALA A 99 1.41 4.04 -9.31
CA ALA A 99 0.82 2.80 -9.80
C ALA A 99 -0.49 2.54 -9.06
N LEU A 100 -1.47 2.04 -9.81
CA LEU A 100 -2.74 1.56 -9.31
C LEU A 100 -2.93 0.15 -9.90
N LYS A 101 -2.97 -0.87 -9.04
CA LYS A 101 -2.93 -2.28 -9.45
C LYS A 101 -3.66 -3.16 -8.44
N TYR A 102 -3.93 -4.41 -8.79
CA TYR A 102 -4.39 -5.41 -7.82
C TYR A 102 -3.26 -5.79 -6.86
N PRO A 103 -3.55 -6.00 -5.56
CA PRO A 103 -2.53 -6.41 -4.59
C PRO A 103 -2.01 -7.82 -4.86
N SER A 104 -0.73 -8.05 -4.54
CA SER A 104 -0.10 -9.37 -4.59
C SER A 104 -0.15 -10.03 -3.21
N ILE A 105 -1.12 -10.94 -3.02
CA ILE A 105 -1.37 -11.64 -1.75
C ILE A 105 -0.44 -12.86 -1.63
N PRO A 106 0.07 -13.23 -0.43
CA PRO A 106 -0.23 -12.66 0.90
C PRO A 106 0.74 -11.60 1.42
N ASP A 107 1.82 -11.30 0.70
CA ASP A 107 2.94 -10.50 1.23
C ASP A 107 2.57 -9.03 1.54
N GLU A 108 1.53 -8.52 0.88
CA GLU A 108 1.03 -7.15 1.05
C GLU A 108 -0.03 -7.01 2.16
N LEU A 109 -0.22 -8.04 3.01
CA LEU A 109 -1.19 -8.01 4.12
C LEU A 109 -0.57 -8.12 5.53
N ILE A 110 0.74 -7.95 5.66
CA ILE A 110 1.48 -8.23 6.90
C ILE A 110 1.41 -7.07 7.90
N ASP A 111 1.47 -5.83 7.42
CA ASP A 111 1.48 -4.63 8.27
C ASP A 111 0.47 -3.62 7.73
N ILE A 112 -0.78 -3.70 8.22
CA ILE A 112 -1.93 -2.94 7.74
C ILE A 112 -2.59 -2.14 8.87
N TYR A 113 -2.94 -0.90 8.56
CA TYR A 113 -3.64 0.02 9.46
C TYR A 113 -4.88 0.57 8.78
N ASP A 114 -5.99 0.65 9.52
CA ASP A 114 -7.24 1.17 8.98
C ASP A 114 -7.23 2.71 8.97
N ILE A 115 -7.68 3.28 7.85
CA ILE A 115 -7.86 4.73 7.72
C ILE A 115 -9.36 5.02 7.67
N PRO A 116 -9.95 5.53 8.76
CA PRO A 116 -11.39 5.73 8.83
C PRO A 116 -11.85 6.79 7.81
N LEU A 117 -12.92 6.47 7.09
CA LEU A 117 -13.60 7.41 6.20
C LEU A 117 -14.41 8.43 7.01
N THR A 118 -14.58 9.64 6.47
CA THR A 118 -15.42 10.66 7.11
C THR A 118 -16.90 10.26 6.98
N PRO A 119 -17.65 10.13 8.09
CA PRO A 119 -19.06 9.78 8.05
C PRO A 119 -19.87 10.75 7.17
N ASN A 120 -20.81 10.20 6.40
CA ASN A 120 -21.72 10.96 5.51
C ASN A 120 -21.03 11.78 4.42
N LYS A 121 -19.75 11.54 4.15
CA LYS A 121 -19.00 12.19 3.08
C LYS A 121 -18.50 11.13 2.10
N PRO A 122 -19.28 10.79 1.06
CA PRO A 122 -18.88 9.77 0.10
C PRO A 122 -17.56 10.18 -0.57
N LEU A 123 -16.67 9.20 -0.74
CA LEU A 123 -15.37 9.39 -1.33
C LEU A 123 -15.21 8.41 -2.49
N THR A 124 -14.79 8.91 -3.65
CA THR A 124 -14.48 8.10 -4.84
C THR A 124 -12.99 8.14 -5.11
N LEU A 125 -12.49 7.20 -5.91
CA LEU A 125 -11.08 7.15 -6.28
C LEU A 125 -10.67 8.37 -7.13
N ASN A 126 -11.54 8.84 -8.03
CA ASN A 126 -11.36 10.08 -8.78
C ASN A 126 -11.23 11.27 -7.84
N ARG A 127 -12.09 11.39 -6.82
CA ARG A 127 -11.99 12.48 -5.84
C ARG A 127 -10.68 12.37 -5.05
N LEU A 128 -10.37 11.19 -4.52
CA LEU A 128 -9.17 10.95 -3.71
C LEU A 128 -7.89 11.40 -4.45
N ILE A 129 -7.74 10.97 -5.71
CA ILE A 129 -6.55 11.26 -6.51
C ILE A 129 -6.57 12.69 -7.04
N SER A 130 -7.69 13.18 -7.58
CA SER A 130 -7.74 14.51 -8.20
C SER A 130 -7.45 15.62 -7.19
N VAL A 131 -8.04 15.56 -5.98
CA VAL A 131 -7.79 16.56 -4.93
C VAL A 131 -6.32 16.58 -4.54
N ALA A 132 -5.77 15.41 -4.22
CA ALA A 132 -4.36 15.29 -3.85
C ALA A 132 -3.45 15.81 -4.97
N SER A 133 -3.73 15.45 -6.23
CA SER A 133 -2.92 15.88 -7.38
C SER A 133 -3.03 17.37 -7.73
N ASN A 134 -4.13 18.01 -7.37
CA ASN A 134 -4.34 19.45 -7.59
C ASN A 134 -3.65 20.31 -6.53
N VAL A 135 -3.50 19.78 -5.31
CA VAL A 135 -2.86 20.47 -4.18
C VAL A 135 -1.35 20.20 -4.14
N ASP A 136 -0.94 18.94 -4.27
CA ASP A 136 0.46 18.54 -4.27
C ASP A 136 1.08 18.69 -5.68
N LYS A 137 1.86 19.77 -5.88
CA LYS A 137 2.58 20.03 -7.14
C LYS A 137 3.60 18.94 -7.51
N ASN A 138 4.01 18.13 -6.53
CA ASN A 138 4.97 17.04 -6.68
C ASN A 138 4.30 15.66 -6.70
N PHE A 139 2.96 15.60 -6.74
CA PHE A 139 2.18 14.38 -6.68
C PHE A 139 2.68 13.31 -7.69
N PHE A 140 2.98 13.73 -8.93
CA PHE A 140 3.48 12.84 -9.98
C PHE A 140 5.00 12.75 -10.11
N LYS A 141 5.77 13.55 -9.38
CA LYS A 141 7.25 13.53 -9.40
C LYS A 141 7.76 12.65 -8.28
N TYR A 142 8.86 11.93 -8.50
CA TYR A 142 9.56 11.21 -7.42
C TYR A 142 10.88 11.90 -7.13
N ASP A 143 11.15 12.20 -5.86
CA ASP A 143 12.44 12.74 -5.42
C ASP A 143 12.74 12.36 -3.97
N ALA A 144 13.61 11.36 -3.78
CA ALA A 144 14.01 10.91 -2.44
C ALA A 144 14.89 11.92 -1.70
N GLY A 145 15.62 12.80 -2.40
CA GLY A 145 16.52 13.78 -1.79
C GLY A 145 15.79 14.95 -1.11
N GLU A 146 14.55 15.21 -1.52
CA GLU A 146 13.68 16.26 -0.97
C GLU A 146 12.45 15.69 -0.25
N ASN A 147 12.55 14.47 0.30
CA ASN A 147 11.48 13.80 1.03
C ASN A 147 10.18 13.58 0.21
N ASN A 148 10.24 13.54 -1.11
CA ASN A 148 9.09 13.25 -1.98
C ASN A 148 9.08 11.77 -2.40
N MET A 149 8.76 10.92 -1.42
CA MET A 149 8.79 9.45 -1.51
C MET A 149 7.39 8.84 -1.30
N CYS A 150 7.31 7.51 -1.33
CA CYS A 150 6.08 6.74 -1.08
C CYS A 150 5.38 7.11 0.22
N GLN A 151 6.13 7.37 1.30
CA GLN A 151 5.58 7.72 2.61
C GLN A 151 4.88 9.08 2.59
N THR A 152 5.58 10.14 2.17
CA THR A 152 5.01 11.48 2.04
C THR A 152 3.88 11.54 1.01
N PHE A 153 3.94 10.70 -0.04
CA PHE A 153 2.82 10.57 -0.97
C PHE A 153 1.55 10.02 -0.30
N VAL A 154 1.68 8.96 0.50
CA VAL A 154 0.53 8.41 1.23
C VAL A 154 0.04 9.40 2.27
N GLU A 155 0.94 9.95 3.09
CA GLU A 155 0.59 10.98 4.09
C GLU A 155 -0.16 12.16 3.44
N ASN A 156 0.35 12.73 2.36
CA ASN A 156 -0.28 13.84 1.65
C ASN A 156 -1.66 13.46 1.12
N ILE A 157 -1.85 12.26 0.54
CA ILE A 157 -3.18 11.83 0.09
C ILE A 157 -4.18 11.82 1.25
N ILE A 158 -3.76 11.30 2.40
CA ILE A 158 -4.61 11.19 3.60
C ILE A 158 -4.93 12.56 4.17
N ASP A 159 -3.92 13.42 4.34
CA ASP A 159 -4.08 14.76 4.88
C ASP A 159 -4.92 15.66 3.97
N ILE A 160 -4.59 15.75 2.68
CA ILE A 160 -5.28 16.61 1.71
C ILE A 160 -6.75 16.21 1.54
N ASN A 161 -7.08 14.93 1.65
CA ASN A 161 -8.47 14.48 1.58
C ASN A 161 -9.23 14.65 2.92
N GLY A 162 -8.58 15.17 3.96
CA GLY A 162 -9.16 15.38 5.28
C GLY A 162 -9.43 14.08 6.03
N LEU A 163 -8.65 13.03 5.75
CA LEU A 163 -8.79 11.72 6.40
C LEU A 163 -7.93 11.62 7.65
N MET A 164 -6.87 12.43 7.77
CA MET A 164 -5.97 12.43 8.93
C MET A 164 -6.72 12.66 10.25
N SER A 165 -7.68 13.60 10.26
CA SER A 165 -8.49 13.91 11.45
C SER A 165 -9.41 12.78 11.91
N ASN A 166 -9.65 11.77 11.07
CA ASN A 166 -10.47 10.62 11.42
C ASN A 166 -9.65 9.52 12.13
N ILE A 167 -8.32 9.62 12.11
CA ILE A 167 -7.42 8.62 12.68
C ILE A 167 -7.22 8.96 14.16
N VAL A 168 -7.79 8.13 15.03
CA VAL A 168 -7.64 8.23 16.48
C VAL A 168 -6.58 7.26 17.04
N ASP A 169 -6.23 6.25 16.24
CA ASP A 169 -5.26 5.23 16.62
C ASP A 169 -3.82 5.74 16.44
N GLU A 170 -3.07 5.73 17.54
CA GLU A 170 -1.69 6.23 17.56
C GLU A 170 -0.75 5.38 16.71
N ALA A 171 -0.98 4.06 16.63
CA ALA A 171 -0.16 3.18 15.81
C ALA A 171 -0.29 3.53 14.32
N THR A 172 -1.50 3.82 13.85
CA THR A 172 -1.78 4.28 12.49
C THR A 172 -1.13 5.64 12.21
N LEU A 173 -1.21 6.60 13.15
CA LEU A 173 -0.56 7.90 13.01
C LEU A 173 0.97 7.77 12.91
N ASN A 174 1.56 6.93 13.77
CA ASN A 174 2.99 6.64 13.73
C ASN A 174 3.42 5.93 12.45
N ALA A 175 2.59 5.02 11.93
CA ALA A 175 2.82 4.30 10.68
C ALA A 175 2.74 5.21 9.43
N LEU A 176 1.92 6.27 9.48
CA LEU A 176 1.80 7.26 8.41
C LEU A 176 2.98 8.23 8.34
N LYS A 177 3.62 8.53 9.48
CA LYS A 177 4.68 9.52 9.60
C LYS A 177 5.86 9.17 8.69
N PRO A 178 6.24 10.05 7.74
CA PRO A 178 7.40 9.82 6.90
C PRO A 178 8.70 9.81 7.71
N ILE A 179 9.66 9.01 7.24
CA ILE A 179 11.04 9.10 7.70
C ILE A 179 11.70 10.36 7.14
N ASP A 180 12.66 10.90 7.88
CA ASP A 180 13.49 11.99 7.41
C ASP A 180 14.56 11.47 6.44
N ALA A 181 14.13 11.20 5.20
CA ALA A 181 15.00 10.67 4.15
C ALA A 181 16.14 11.65 3.84
N LYS A 182 15.91 12.96 3.93
CA LYS A 182 16.93 13.99 3.76
C LYS A 182 18.03 13.88 4.82
N ALA A 183 17.67 13.74 6.10
CA ALA A 183 18.66 13.52 7.16
C ALA A 183 19.42 12.20 6.95
N LEU A 184 18.72 11.12 6.60
CA LEU A 184 19.34 9.82 6.29
C LEU A 184 20.32 9.92 5.12
N ILE A 185 19.92 10.56 4.02
CA ILE A 185 20.74 10.73 2.83
C ILE A 185 21.91 11.68 3.10
N SER A 186 21.73 12.72 3.90
CA SER A 186 22.81 13.66 4.26
C SER A 186 23.95 12.97 5.02
N SER A 187 23.66 11.90 5.78
CA SER A 187 24.67 11.10 6.49
C SER A 187 25.63 10.36 5.55
N LEU A 188 25.22 10.15 4.29
CA LEU A 188 26.04 9.56 3.23
C LEU A 188 27.16 10.50 2.75
N GLY A 189 27.13 11.78 3.16
CA GLY A 189 28.09 12.81 2.80
C GLY A 189 27.89 13.39 1.40
N SER A 190 28.65 14.43 1.06
CA SER A 190 28.51 15.24 -0.16
C SER A 190 28.93 14.53 -1.47
N ARG A 191 28.89 13.19 -1.51
CA ARG A 191 29.21 12.39 -2.70
C ARG A 191 27.93 12.21 -3.53
N SER A 192 27.71 13.13 -4.48
CA SER A 192 26.58 13.12 -5.43
C SER A 192 26.37 11.78 -6.17
N ASN A 193 27.40 10.93 -6.25
CA ASN A 193 27.31 9.59 -6.80
C ASN A 193 26.48 8.62 -5.93
N ILE A 194 26.50 8.75 -4.59
CA ILE A 194 25.81 7.81 -3.69
C ILE A 194 24.29 8.05 -3.72
N VAL A 195 23.86 9.31 -3.81
CA VAL A 195 22.44 9.68 -3.94
C VAL A 195 21.84 9.19 -5.27
N LYS A 196 22.62 9.31 -6.36
CA LYS A 196 22.25 8.72 -7.66
C LYS A 196 22.21 7.20 -7.61
N ILE A 197 23.16 6.55 -6.94
CA ILE A 197 23.19 5.09 -6.75
C ILE A 197 21.97 4.61 -5.95
N ALA A 198 21.56 5.29 -4.89
CA ALA A 198 20.37 4.93 -4.11
C ALA A 198 19.09 5.01 -4.96
N THR A 199 18.97 6.08 -5.74
CA THR A 199 17.81 6.34 -6.63
C THR A 199 17.80 5.37 -7.82
N ASP A 200 18.96 5.09 -8.42
CA ASP A 200 19.14 4.16 -9.54
C ASP A 200 19.03 2.69 -9.12
N LEU A 201 19.40 2.34 -7.88
CA LEU A 201 19.26 0.99 -7.34
C LEU A 201 17.79 0.66 -7.16
N GLY A 202 16.97 1.56 -6.59
CA GLY A 202 15.52 1.38 -6.53
C GLY A 202 14.90 1.18 -7.93
N ALA A 203 15.35 1.98 -8.90
CA ALA A 203 14.92 1.91 -10.29
C ALA A 203 15.26 0.59 -11.01
N LYS A 204 16.50 0.10 -10.84
CA LYS A 204 17.04 -1.05 -11.58
C LYS A 204 16.74 -2.37 -10.88
N PHE A 205 16.56 -2.39 -9.55
CA PHE A 205 16.14 -3.59 -8.83
C PHE A 205 14.68 -3.94 -9.07
N ASP A 206 13.77 -2.96 -9.12
CA ASP A 206 12.38 -3.21 -9.54
C ASP A 206 12.34 -3.85 -10.93
N LYS A 207 13.22 -3.44 -11.83
CA LYS A 207 13.34 -4.08 -13.15
C LYS A 207 13.95 -5.47 -13.08
N LEU A 208 15.03 -5.69 -12.30
CA LEU A 208 15.77 -6.96 -12.28
C LEU A 208 15.04 -8.08 -11.50
N VAL A 209 14.39 -7.75 -10.38
CA VAL A 209 13.72 -8.71 -9.50
C VAL A 209 12.35 -9.13 -10.05
N PHE A 210 11.64 -8.24 -10.76
CA PHE A 210 10.36 -8.56 -11.36
C PHE A 210 10.46 -9.09 -12.81
N ASP A 211 11.48 -8.72 -13.61
CA ASP A 211 11.67 -9.31 -14.96
C ASP A 211 12.38 -10.67 -14.92
N ARG A 212 13.24 -10.95 -13.94
CA ARG A 212 13.87 -12.26 -13.77
C ARG A 212 13.19 -12.93 -12.59
N LYS A 213 12.38 -13.97 -12.82
CA LYS A 213 11.68 -14.82 -11.83
C LYS A 213 12.63 -15.48 -10.80
N ILE A 214 13.41 -14.72 -10.05
CA ILE A 214 14.34 -15.22 -9.04
C ILE A 214 13.57 -15.26 -7.72
N LYS A 215 13.23 -16.47 -7.27
CA LYS A 215 12.60 -16.70 -5.97
C LYS A 215 13.67 -16.55 -4.88
N TRP A 216 13.66 -15.42 -4.18
CA TRP A 216 14.54 -15.19 -3.03
C TRP A 216 13.86 -15.58 -1.71
N LYS A 217 14.67 -16.07 -0.76
CA LYS A 217 14.21 -16.47 0.56
C LYS A 217 13.86 -15.21 1.36
N LYS A 218 12.57 -14.99 1.58
CA LYS A 218 11.99 -13.85 2.30
C LYS A 218 12.56 -13.76 3.72
N SER A 219 12.76 -12.54 4.21
CA SER A 219 12.92 -12.29 5.65
C SER A 219 11.72 -12.91 6.36
N GLN A 220 11.97 -13.70 7.40
CA GLN A 220 10.89 -14.28 8.21
C GLN A 220 10.05 -13.11 8.78
N PRO A 221 8.72 -13.22 8.81
CA PRO A 221 7.90 -12.30 9.59
C PRO A 221 8.48 -12.27 11.00
N LYS A 222 8.76 -11.08 11.55
CA LYS A 222 9.04 -10.98 12.98
C LYS A 222 7.75 -11.37 13.69
N ASP A 223 7.82 -12.32 14.62
CA ASP A 223 6.69 -12.65 15.49
C ASP A 223 6.34 -11.41 16.30
N PHE A 224 5.33 -10.66 15.85
CA PHE A 224 4.70 -9.65 16.68
C PHE A 224 3.81 -10.37 17.68
N ALA A 225 4.18 -10.30 18.95
CA ALA A 225 3.30 -10.68 20.03
C ALA A 225 2.07 -9.75 19.99
N LEU A 226 1.03 -10.19 19.30
CA LEU A 226 -0.31 -9.61 19.36
C LEU A 226 -0.71 -9.51 20.83
N MET A 227 -0.71 -8.29 21.38
CA MET A 227 -1.45 -8.02 22.61
C MET A 227 -2.92 -8.31 22.32
N ARG A 228 -3.37 -9.46 22.85
CA ARG A 228 -4.78 -9.81 22.98
C ARG A 228 -5.51 -8.72 23.75
N SER A 229 -6.47 -8.10 23.07
CA SER A 229 -7.57 -7.30 23.62
C SER A 229 -8.48 -7.01 22.42
N THR A 230 -9.67 -7.56 22.22
CA THR A 230 -10.73 -8.00 23.14
C THR A 230 -11.60 -9.09 22.48
N ASN A 231 -12.30 -9.85 23.32
CA ASN A 231 -13.34 -10.84 23.02
C ASN A 231 -14.21 -10.56 21.78
N ALA A 232 -14.26 -11.52 20.84
CA ALA A 232 -15.47 -12.03 20.23
C ALA A 232 -15.13 -13.36 19.54
N THR A 233 -15.99 -14.36 19.74
CA THR A 233 -15.99 -15.67 19.10
C THR A 233 -15.93 -15.56 17.57
N ASP A 234 -15.13 -16.42 16.92
CA ASP A 234 -15.50 -17.18 15.70
C ASP A 234 -14.26 -17.65 14.93
N SER A 235 -13.61 -18.70 15.44
CA SER A 235 -12.64 -19.51 14.68
C SER A 235 -13.28 -20.38 13.60
N GLU A 236 -14.62 -20.43 13.52
CA GLU A 236 -15.35 -21.17 12.48
C GLU A 236 -15.46 -20.38 11.15
N SER A 237 -15.27 -19.06 11.17
CA SER A 237 -15.47 -18.21 9.99
C SER A 237 -14.34 -18.31 8.96
N THR A 238 -13.10 -18.50 9.42
CA THR A 238 -11.92 -18.65 8.55
C THR A 238 -11.91 -19.99 7.79
N ASP A 239 -12.35 -21.07 8.43
CA ASP A 239 -12.44 -22.38 7.81
C ASP A 239 -13.58 -22.45 6.78
N ALA A 240 -14.70 -21.76 7.05
CA ALA A 240 -15.80 -21.66 6.09
C ALA A 240 -15.40 -20.91 4.81
N ILE A 241 -14.61 -19.84 4.93
CA ILE A 241 -14.12 -19.07 3.78
C ILE A 241 -13.14 -19.90 2.95
N TYR A 242 -12.21 -20.61 3.59
CA TYR A 242 -11.23 -21.47 2.91
C TYR A 242 -11.92 -22.61 2.13
N ASN A 243 -12.90 -23.27 2.76
CA ASN A 243 -13.66 -24.35 2.12
C ASN A 243 -14.53 -23.86 0.96
N THR A 244 -15.09 -22.65 1.05
CA THR A 244 -15.89 -22.05 -0.02
C THR A 244 -15.04 -21.71 -1.25
N ILE A 245 -13.82 -21.21 -1.05
CA ILE A 245 -12.87 -20.90 -2.13
C ILE A 245 -12.48 -22.20 -2.87
N LEU A 246 -12.17 -23.27 -2.13
CA LEU A 246 -11.86 -24.60 -2.71
C LEU A 246 -13.02 -25.19 -3.52
N GLN A 247 -14.27 -24.96 -3.10
CA GLN A 247 -15.45 -25.45 -3.82
C GLN A 247 -15.69 -24.67 -5.12
N LEU A 248 -15.47 -23.36 -5.12
CA LEU A 248 -15.58 -22.52 -6.32
C LEU A 248 -14.51 -22.87 -7.36
N GLU A 249 -13.27 -23.15 -6.93
CA GLU A 249 -12.20 -23.59 -7.84
C GLU A 249 -12.52 -24.94 -8.50
N LYS A 250 -13.07 -25.90 -7.75
CA LYS A 250 -13.51 -27.19 -8.32
C LYS A 250 -14.64 -27.04 -9.34
N ASN A 251 -15.62 -26.18 -9.07
CA ASN A 251 -16.76 -25.99 -9.97
C ASN A 251 -16.35 -25.24 -11.25
N THR A 252 -15.36 -24.36 -11.17
CA THR A 252 -14.83 -23.62 -12.34
C THR A 252 -14.04 -24.54 -13.27
N GLN A 253 -13.35 -25.56 -12.74
CA GLN A 253 -12.66 -26.57 -13.55
C GLN A 253 -13.61 -27.54 -14.26
N LEU A 254 -14.80 -27.79 -13.70
CA LEU A 254 -15.82 -28.65 -14.31
C LEU A 254 -16.61 -27.97 -15.44
N LEU A 255 -16.58 -26.64 -15.54
CA LEU A 255 -17.24 -25.87 -16.60
C LEU A 255 -16.35 -25.63 -17.83
N LEU A 256 -15.08 -26.04 -17.76
CA LEU A 256 -14.08 -25.87 -18.83
C LEU A 256 -13.72 -27.18 -19.54
N HIS A 257 -14.51 -28.24 -19.32
CA HIS A 257 -14.47 -29.55 -20.01
C HIS A 257 -15.87 -29.93 -20.49
#